data_AF-A0A174RXB1-F1
#
_entry.id   AF-A0A174RXB1-F1
#
_cell.length_a   1.000
_cell.length_b   1.000
_cell.length_c   1.000
_cell.angle_alpha   90.00
_cell.angle_beta   90.00
_cell.angle_gamma   90.00
#
_symmetry.space_group_name_H-M   'P 1'
#
loop_
_entity.id
_entity.type
_entity.pdbx_description
1 polymer ?
#
loop_
_entity_poly.entity_id
_entity_poly.type
_entity_poly.pdbx_seq_one_letter_code
_entity_poly.pdbx_strand_id
1 'polypeptide(L)'
;MLIKAVIAQFLIAVILVKVPAGRYVVSKVSDAVTSVINCGQDGLSFVFGSLADSTAAAGSVFAIQVLGNIVFLSALVSFLYYIGILGFVVKWIGKAVGKLMGTSEVESFVAVANMFLGQTDSPILVSKYLGQMTDSEVMVVLVSGMGSMSVSILGGYTALGIPMEYLLIASTLVPVGSIMVAMVALVAAVNKLLGVCGISLQQVFSYVFAPFGFFLGLDPSEILLEGNLLGSKLVLNEFVAFQQLGGMISSMDYRTGMICAISLCGFANFSSLGICVSGIAVLCPEKKSTLARLVFKAMLGGVAVSLIGAMVVGLVTLF
;
A
#
# COMPACT_ATOMS: atom_id res chain seq x y z
N MET A 1 23.02 -0.84 6.78
CA MET A 1 21.84 -1.06 5.93
C MET A 1 20.68 -0.17 6.36
N LEU A 2 20.16 -0.29 7.59
CA LEU A 2 19.01 0.48 8.08
C LEU A 2 19.12 2.00 7.90
N ILE A 3 20.27 2.60 8.26
CA ILE A 3 20.49 4.05 8.08
C ILE A 3 20.41 4.45 6.60
N LYS A 4 20.93 3.61 5.69
CA LYS A 4 20.83 3.86 4.25
C LYS A 4 19.38 3.83 3.78
N ALA A 5 18.58 2.92 4.32
CA ALA A 5 17.15 2.81 4.02
C ALA A 5 16.37 4.06 4.47
N VAL A 6 16.58 4.51 5.71
CA VAL A 6 15.94 5.73 6.24
C VAL A 6 16.33 6.95 5.41
N ILE A 7 17.61 7.11 5.09
CA ILE A 7 18.10 8.22 4.26
C ILE A 7 17.50 8.14 2.86
N ALA A 8 17.49 6.96 2.24
CA ALA A 8 16.92 6.77 0.91
C ALA A 8 15.42 7.09 0.89
N GLN A 9 14.65 6.59 1.86
CA GLN A 9 13.23 6.84 1.97
C GLN A 9 12.93 8.33 2.15
N PHE A 10 13.70 9.02 3.00
CA PHE A 10 13.60 10.47 3.19
C PHE A 10 13.94 11.24 1.91
N LEU A 11 15.03 10.90 1.22
CA LEU A 11 15.42 11.56 -0.03
C LEU A 11 14.38 11.36 -1.14
N ILE A 12 13.84 10.15 -1.29
CA ILE A 12 12.76 9.87 -2.24
C ILE A 12 11.55 10.74 -1.91
N ALA A 13 11.13 10.81 -0.64
CA ALA A 13 10.00 11.66 -0.25
C ALA A 13 10.27 13.15 -0.53
N VAL A 14 11.45 13.68 -0.24
CA VAL A 14 11.84 15.06 -0.58
C VAL A 14 11.73 15.31 -2.08
N ILE A 15 12.24 14.39 -2.91
CA ILE A 15 12.17 14.49 -4.37
C ILE A 15 10.71 14.55 -4.82
N LEU A 16 9.87 13.61 -4.37
CA LEU A 16 8.49 13.49 -4.85
C LEU A 16 7.58 14.62 -4.35
N VAL A 17 7.79 15.12 -3.13
CA VAL A 17 6.85 16.03 -2.46
C VAL A 17 7.31 17.49 -2.49
N LYS A 18 8.61 17.77 -2.47
CA LYS A 18 9.14 19.15 -2.39
C LYS A 18 9.80 19.62 -3.67
N VAL A 19 10.61 18.77 -4.31
CA VAL A 19 11.34 19.16 -5.51
C VAL A 19 10.36 19.39 -6.68
N PRO A 20 10.37 20.57 -7.34
CA PRO A 20 9.44 20.87 -8.44
C PRO A 20 9.46 19.84 -9.58
N ALA A 21 10.66 19.37 -9.94
CA ALA A 21 10.82 18.34 -10.94
C ALA A 21 10.18 17.01 -10.53
N GLY A 22 10.29 16.60 -9.26
CA GLY A 22 9.68 15.37 -8.78
C GLY A 22 8.15 15.47 -8.70
N ARG A 23 7.61 16.60 -8.22
CA ARG A 23 6.16 16.87 -8.26
C ARG A 23 5.61 16.85 -9.69
N TYR A 24 6.35 17.44 -10.64
CA TYR A 24 5.97 17.41 -12.05
C TYR A 24 5.92 15.98 -12.59
N VAL A 25 6.91 15.14 -12.26
CA VAL A 25 6.92 13.71 -12.64
C VAL A 25 5.72 12.98 -12.02
N VAL A 26 5.46 13.15 -10.72
CA VAL A 26 4.32 12.51 -10.04
C VAL A 26 2.99 12.93 -10.68
N SER A 27 2.80 14.23 -10.93
CA SER A 27 1.61 14.75 -11.60
C SER A 27 1.46 14.18 -13.01
N LYS A 28 2.53 14.10 -13.80
CA LYS A 28 2.49 13.51 -15.15
C LYS A 28 2.15 12.02 -15.15
N VAL A 29 2.69 11.27 -14.20
CA VAL A 29 2.34 9.86 -14.02
C VAL A 29 0.88 9.74 -13.57
N SER A 30 0.43 10.58 -12.65
CA SER A 30 -0.96 10.66 -12.18
C SER A 30 -1.93 10.94 -13.34
N ASP A 31 -1.65 11.93 -14.19
CA ASP A 31 -2.42 12.25 -15.39
C ASP A 31 -2.52 11.05 -16.33
N ALA A 32 -1.40 10.36 -16.54
CA ALA A 32 -1.33 9.19 -17.42
C ALA A 32 -2.16 8.02 -16.89
N VAL A 33 -2.03 7.68 -15.59
CA VAL A 33 -2.83 6.61 -14.97
C VAL A 33 -4.31 6.97 -14.97
N THR A 34 -4.65 8.23 -14.70
CA THR A 34 -6.04 8.71 -14.74
C THR A 34 -6.62 8.61 -16.16
N SER A 35 -5.83 8.95 -17.19
CA SER A 35 -6.26 8.80 -18.59
C SER A 35 -6.56 7.33 -18.93
N VAL A 36 -5.73 6.40 -18.44
CA VAL A 36 -5.97 4.97 -18.60
C VAL A 36 -7.25 4.53 -17.88
N ILE A 37 -7.51 5.00 -16.66
CA ILE A 37 -8.75 4.72 -15.93
C ILE A 37 -9.97 5.22 -16.72
N ASN A 38 -9.87 6.39 -17.34
CA ASN A 38 -10.96 6.95 -18.16
C ASN A 38 -11.26 6.07 -19.38
N CYS A 39 -10.27 5.43 -20.01
CA CYS A 39 -10.53 4.43 -21.05
C CYS A 39 -11.35 3.23 -20.54
N GLY A 40 -11.21 2.87 -19.27
CA GLY A 40 -12.03 1.83 -18.63
C GLY A 40 -13.50 2.23 -18.52
N GLN A 41 -13.81 3.52 -18.36
CA GLN A 41 -15.18 4.01 -18.27
C GLN A 41 -15.99 3.79 -19.55
N ASP A 42 -15.35 3.83 -20.73
CA ASP A 42 -16.00 3.49 -22.00
C ASP A 42 -16.49 2.03 -21.99
N GLY A 43 -15.66 1.13 -21.46
CA GLY A 43 -16.01 -0.29 -21.30
C GLY A 43 -17.16 -0.49 -20.30
N LEU A 44 -17.15 0.23 -19.18
CA LEU A 44 -18.24 0.18 -18.20
C LEU A 44 -19.54 0.73 -18.77
N SER A 45 -19.48 1.83 -19.52
CA SER A 45 -20.64 2.45 -20.18
C SER A 45 -21.22 1.53 -21.25
N PHE A 46 -20.37 0.81 -21.99
CA PHE A 46 -20.81 -0.21 -22.93
C PHE A 46 -21.57 -1.37 -22.25
N VAL A 47 -21.07 -1.86 -21.11
CA VAL A 47 -21.66 -3.03 -20.41
C VAL A 47 -22.90 -2.66 -19.59
N PHE A 48 -22.85 -1.54 -18.86
CA PHE A 48 -23.85 -1.18 -17.85
C PHE A 48 -24.70 0.04 -18.22
N GLY A 49 -24.43 0.70 -19.35
CA GLY A 49 -25.20 1.85 -19.82
C GLY A 49 -25.23 2.99 -18.79
N SER A 50 -26.42 3.53 -18.52
CA SER A 50 -26.63 4.65 -17.58
C SER A 50 -26.31 4.32 -16.13
N LEU A 51 -26.15 3.04 -15.75
CA LEU A 51 -25.74 2.66 -14.40
C LEU A 51 -24.24 2.86 -14.16
N ALA A 52 -23.44 3.01 -15.24
CA ALA A 52 -22.03 3.39 -15.13
C ALA A 52 -21.85 4.91 -14.99
N ASP A 53 -22.86 5.70 -15.36
CA ASP A 53 -22.81 7.16 -15.32
C ASP A 53 -23.06 7.69 -13.91
N SER A 54 -22.07 8.36 -13.34
CA SER A 54 -22.16 8.98 -12.00
C SER A 54 -23.13 10.16 -11.94
N THR A 55 -23.55 10.70 -13.09
CA THR A 55 -24.49 11.81 -13.20
C THR A 55 -25.93 11.37 -13.43
N ALA A 56 -26.17 10.07 -13.63
CA ALA A 56 -27.51 9.52 -13.78
C ALA A 56 -28.32 9.58 -12.47
N ALA A 57 -29.63 9.40 -12.57
CA ALA A 57 -30.55 9.47 -11.42
C ALA A 57 -30.23 8.45 -10.29
N ALA A 58 -29.52 7.37 -10.60
CA ALA A 58 -29.06 6.38 -9.63
C ALA A 58 -27.83 6.85 -8.82
N GLY A 59 -27.17 7.93 -9.25
CA GLY A 59 -25.91 8.41 -8.69
C GLY A 59 -24.73 7.47 -8.97
N SER A 60 -23.61 7.68 -8.28
CA SER A 60 -22.44 6.81 -8.37
C SER A 60 -22.74 5.43 -7.75
N VAL A 61 -22.85 4.40 -8.61
CA VAL A 61 -23.02 3.01 -8.17
C VAL A 61 -21.63 2.40 -7.92
N PHE A 62 -21.27 2.29 -6.64
CA PHE A 62 -19.96 1.76 -6.20
C PHE A 62 -19.59 0.44 -6.88
N ALA A 63 -20.51 -0.53 -6.94
CA ALA A 63 -20.26 -1.85 -7.51
C ALA A 63 -19.89 -1.82 -9.00
N ILE A 64 -20.34 -0.82 -9.75
CA ILE A 64 -20.07 -0.70 -11.18
C ILE A 64 -18.80 0.10 -11.40
N GLN A 65 -18.71 1.29 -10.79
CA GLN A 65 -17.60 2.20 -11.06
C GLN A 65 -16.31 1.75 -10.40
N VAL A 66 -16.35 1.32 -9.14
CA VAL A 66 -15.15 0.93 -8.40
C VAL A 66 -14.72 -0.47 -8.81
N LEU A 67 -15.60 -1.47 -8.67
CA LEU A 67 -15.22 -2.87 -8.95
C LEU A 67 -14.98 -3.10 -10.45
N GLY A 68 -15.74 -2.44 -11.33
CA GLY A 68 -15.55 -2.54 -12.76
C GLY A 68 -14.18 -2.00 -13.22
N ASN A 69 -13.74 -0.87 -12.66
CA ASN A 69 -12.40 -0.34 -12.93
C ASN A 69 -11.29 -1.27 -12.43
N ILE A 70 -11.51 -1.99 -11.32
CA ILE A 70 -10.56 -3.00 -10.85
C ILE A 70 -10.42 -4.14 -11.86
N VAL A 71 -11.52 -4.61 -12.44
CA VAL A 71 -11.49 -5.66 -13.47
C VAL A 71 -10.69 -5.20 -14.69
N PHE A 72 -10.98 -4.00 -15.20
CA PHE A 72 -10.26 -3.42 -16.33
C PHE A 72 -8.76 -3.27 -16.06
N LEU A 73 -8.39 -2.63 -14.94
CA LEU A 73 -6.98 -2.42 -14.60
C LEU A 73 -6.25 -3.74 -14.33
N SER A 74 -6.91 -4.73 -13.73
CA SER A 74 -6.32 -6.06 -13.52
C SER A 74 -6.01 -6.76 -14.85
N ALA A 75 -6.91 -6.66 -15.83
CA ALA A 75 -6.68 -7.18 -17.18
C ALA A 75 -5.53 -6.44 -17.88
N LEU A 76 -5.46 -5.11 -17.76
CA LEU A 76 -4.39 -4.31 -18.34
C LEU A 76 -3.03 -4.62 -17.72
N VAL A 77 -2.94 -4.67 -16.39
CA VAL A 77 -1.70 -5.01 -15.67
C VAL A 77 -1.23 -6.41 -16.06
N SER A 78 -2.15 -7.37 -16.16
CA SER A 78 -1.85 -8.74 -16.63
C SER A 78 -1.31 -8.75 -18.07
N PHE A 79 -1.90 -7.95 -18.95
CA PHE A 79 -1.44 -7.80 -20.33
C PHE A 79 -0.04 -7.16 -20.41
N LEU A 80 0.19 -6.05 -19.71
CA LEU A 80 1.49 -5.36 -19.63
C LEU A 80 2.59 -6.25 -19.07
N TYR A 81 2.22 -7.14 -18.16
CA TYR A 81 3.12 -8.16 -17.64
C TYR A 81 3.41 -9.26 -18.67
N TYR A 82 2.39 -9.77 -19.35
CA TYR A 82 2.54 -10.80 -20.41
C TYR A 82 3.49 -10.35 -21.53
N ILE A 83 3.39 -9.10 -21.98
CA ILE A 83 4.28 -8.53 -23.01
C ILE A 83 5.66 -8.12 -22.46
N GLY A 84 5.88 -8.20 -21.15
CA GLY A 84 7.17 -7.98 -20.51
C GLY A 84 7.53 -6.53 -20.16
N ILE A 85 6.66 -5.54 -20.43
CA ILE A 85 6.92 -4.14 -20.08
C ILE A 85 7.04 -3.97 -18.57
N LEU A 86 6.09 -4.51 -17.81
CA LEU A 86 6.09 -4.37 -16.35
C LEU A 86 7.30 -5.10 -15.73
N GLY A 87 7.61 -6.30 -16.20
CA GLY A 87 8.77 -7.07 -15.77
C GLY A 87 10.09 -6.33 -16.04
N PHE A 88 10.20 -5.65 -17.18
CA PHE A 88 11.37 -4.83 -17.51
C PHE A 88 11.55 -3.67 -16.51
N VAL A 89 10.49 -2.92 -16.23
CA VAL A 89 10.52 -1.79 -15.27
C VAL A 89 10.89 -2.28 -13.87
N VAL A 90 10.22 -3.32 -13.38
CA VAL A 90 10.48 -3.90 -12.05
C VAL A 90 11.91 -4.40 -11.93
N LYS A 91 12.47 -5.03 -12.97
CA LYS A 91 13.85 -5.51 -12.97
C LYS A 91 14.86 -4.40 -12.76
N TRP A 92 14.71 -3.26 -13.46
CA TRP A 92 15.66 -2.17 -13.36
C TRP A 92 15.57 -1.41 -12.03
N ILE A 93 14.35 -1.13 -11.57
CA ILE A 93 14.14 -0.51 -10.26
C ILE A 93 14.61 -1.47 -9.15
N GLY A 94 14.30 -2.77 -9.26
CA GLY A 94 14.73 -3.82 -8.34
C GLY A 94 16.25 -3.91 -8.21
N LYS A 95 16.99 -3.82 -9.31
CA LYS A 95 18.47 -3.77 -9.27
C LYS A 95 19.00 -2.51 -8.59
N ALA A 96 18.38 -1.36 -8.85
CA ALA A 96 18.77 -0.10 -8.21
C ALA A 96 18.54 -0.15 -6.70
N VAL A 97 17.35 -0.60 -6.28
CA VAL A 97 16.97 -0.78 -4.87
C VAL A 97 17.88 -1.82 -4.21
N GLY A 98 18.10 -2.98 -4.85
CA GLY A 98 18.96 -4.04 -4.30
C GLY A 98 20.40 -3.58 -4.09
N LYS A 99 20.97 -2.83 -5.04
CA LYS A 99 22.31 -2.25 -4.89
C LYS A 99 22.38 -1.19 -3.79
N LEU A 100 21.35 -0.37 -3.65
CA LEU A 100 21.25 0.65 -2.61
C LEU A 100 21.15 0.03 -1.20
N MET A 101 20.34 -1.01 -1.07
CA MET A 101 19.96 -1.63 0.20
C MET A 101 20.93 -2.74 0.61
N GLY A 102 21.66 -3.35 -0.32
CA GLY A 102 22.52 -4.52 -0.06
C GLY A 102 21.73 -5.80 0.15
N THR A 103 20.54 -5.88 -0.43
CA THR A 103 19.59 -6.99 -0.36
C THR A 103 19.75 -7.98 -1.52
N SER A 104 19.17 -9.18 -1.39
CA SER A 104 19.14 -10.15 -2.48
C SER A 104 18.38 -9.61 -3.68
N GLU A 105 18.75 -10.04 -4.89
CA GLU A 105 18.04 -9.59 -6.11
C GLU A 105 16.56 -9.99 -6.06
N VAL A 106 16.26 -11.14 -5.46
CA VAL A 106 14.90 -11.69 -5.39
C VAL A 106 14.04 -10.89 -4.41
N GLU A 107 14.52 -10.59 -3.20
CA GLU A 107 13.73 -9.81 -2.23
C GLU A 107 13.56 -8.35 -2.68
N SER A 108 14.57 -7.77 -3.33
CA SER A 108 14.50 -6.41 -3.90
C SER A 108 13.54 -6.34 -5.07
N PHE A 109 13.54 -7.36 -5.93
CA PHE A 109 12.64 -7.47 -7.06
C PHE A 109 11.19 -7.59 -6.60
N VAL A 110 10.89 -8.42 -5.58
CA VAL A 110 9.52 -8.53 -5.03
C VAL A 110 9.07 -7.24 -4.37
N ALA A 111 9.94 -6.61 -3.57
CA ALA A 111 9.62 -5.35 -2.91
C ALA A 111 9.25 -4.25 -3.91
N VAL A 112 9.92 -4.21 -5.06
CA VAL A 112 9.61 -3.30 -6.18
C VAL A 112 8.39 -3.76 -6.99
N ALA A 113 8.21 -5.06 -7.20
CA ALA A 113 7.04 -5.58 -7.89
C ALA A 113 5.74 -5.19 -7.17
N ASN A 114 5.77 -5.18 -5.84
CA ASN A 114 4.67 -4.73 -4.98
C ASN A 114 4.35 -3.23 -5.09
N MET A 115 5.14 -2.42 -5.80
CA MET A 115 4.70 -1.07 -6.20
C MET A 115 3.53 -1.11 -7.21
N PHE A 116 3.43 -2.21 -7.96
CA PHE A 116 2.51 -2.36 -9.09
C PHE A 116 1.51 -3.49 -8.88
N LEU A 117 1.93 -4.56 -8.21
CA LEU A 117 1.20 -5.82 -8.08
C LEU A 117 0.72 -6.05 -6.64
N GLY A 118 -0.33 -6.85 -6.50
CA GLY A 118 -0.87 -7.20 -5.20
C GLY A 118 -0.02 -8.23 -4.43
N GLN A 119 -0.33 -8.38 -3.13
CA GLN A 119 0.32 -9.34 -2.23
C GLN A 119 0.22 -10.81 -2.68
N THR A 120 -0.73 -11.14 -3.55
CA THR A 120 -0.90 -12.48 -4.16
C THR A 120 -0.20 -12.63 -5.51
N ASP A 121 0.06 -11.51 -6.20
CA ASP A 121 0.50 -11.52 -7.59
C ASP A 121 2.02 -11.40 -7.69
N SER A 122 2.62 -10.56 -6.84
CA SER A 122 4.08 -10.40 -6.80
C SER A 122 4.86 -11.67 -6.43
N PRO A 123 4.36 -12.59 -5.57
CA PRO A 123 5.08 -13.83 -5.27
C PRO A 123 5.11 -14.82 -6.45
N ILE A 124 4.18 -14.71 -7.41
CA ILE A 124 4.17 -15.54 -8.62
C ILE A 124 5.47 -15.36 -9.40
N LEU A 125 5.98 -14.12 -9.42
CA LEU A 125 7.20 -13.75 -10.15
C LEU A 125 8.45 -14.45 -9.61
N VAL A 126 8.43 -14.81 -8.33
CA VAL A 126 9.54 -15.46 -7.64
C VAL A 126 9.18 -16.87 -7.17
N SER A 127 8.09 -17.43 -7.69
CA SER A 127 7.54 -18.74 -7.29
C SER A 127 8.59 -19.85 -7.29
N LYS A 128 9.47 -19.87 -8.30
CA LYS A 128 10.58 -20.83 -8.41
C LYS A 128 11.64 -20.71 -7.30
N TYR A 129 11.77 -19.54 -6.70
CA TYR A 129 12.75 -19.25 -5.65
C TYR A 129 12.16 -19.36 -4.24
N LEU A 130 10.83 -19.30 -4.08
CA LEU A 130 10.15 -19.33 -2.77
C LEU A 130 10.60 -20.50 -1.89
N GLY A 131 10.78 -21.70 -2.46
CA GLY A 131 11.22 -22.89 -1.72
C GLY A 131 12.63 -22.75 -1.12
N GLN A 132 13.49 -21.98 -1.76
CA GLN A 132 14.90 -21.79 -1.37
C GLN A 132 15.11 -20.55 -0.49
N MET A 133 14.11 -19.68 -0.39
CA MET A 133 14.20 -18.45 0.40
C MET A 133 14.40 -18.73 1.89
N THR A 134 15.23 -17.89 2.51
CA THR A 134 15.37 -17.80 3.95
C THR A 134 14.11 -17.23 4.60
N ASP A 135 13.96 -17.40 5.91
CA ASP A 135 12.86 -16.78 6.67
C ASP A 135 12.83 -15.25 6.53
N SER A 136 14.00 -14.60 6.44
CA SER A 136 14.11 -13.16 6.24
C SER A 136 13.62 -12.71 4.87
N GLU A 137 13.96 -13.45 3.81
CA GLU A 137 13.47 -13.15 2.46
C GLU A 137 11.95 -13.36 2.37
N VAL A 138 11.43 -14.44 2.98
CA VAL A 138 9.97 -14.66 3.08
C VAL A 138 9.30 -13.54 3.88
N MET A 139 9.95 -13.06 4.95
CA MET A 139 9.46 -11.90 5.71
C MET A 139 9.39 -10.64 4.84
N VAL A 140 10.40 -10.37 4.00
CA VAL A 140 10.35 -9.24 3.05
C VAL A 140 9.22 -9.40 2.04
N VAL A 141 9.00 -10.59 1.49
CA VAL A 141 7.88 -10.87 0.58
C VAL A 141 6.54 -10.55 1.26
N LEU A 142 6.34 -11.02 2.49
CA LEU A 142 5.09 -10.80 3.22
C LEU A 142 4.91 -9.33 3.64
N VAL A 143 5.94 -8.69 4.19
CA VAL A 143 5.90 -7.28 4.63
C VAL A 143 5.71 -6.34 3.45
N SER A 144 6.40 -6.59 2.33
CA SER A 144 6.23 -5.77 1.12
C SER A 144 4.84 -5.97 0.51
N GLY A 145 4.32 -7.19 0.46
CA GLY A 145 2.95 -7.45 0.01
C GLY A 145 1.95 -6.67 0.87
N MET A 146 1.99 -6.85 2.19
CA MET A 146 1.04 -6.21 3.11
C MET A 146 1.24 -4.70 3.28
N GLY A 147 2.48 -4.21 3.11
CA GLY A 147 2.79 -2.78 3.15
C GLY A 147 2.47 -2.04 1.85
N SER A 148 1.91 -2.73 0.84
CA SER A 148 1.69 -2.21 -0.50
C SER A 148 0.25 -2.32 -0.98
N MET A 149 -0.01 -1.79 -2.17
CA MET A 149 -1.30 -1.86 -2.86
C MET A 149 -1.05 -2.18 -4.33
N SER A 150 -2.00 -2.86 -4.96
CA SER A 150 -1.94 -3.11 -6.41
C SER A 150 -2.32 -1.86 -7.20
N VAL A 151 -1.73 -1.67 -8.38
CA VAL A 151 -2.19 -0.64 -9.33
C VAL A 151 -3.64 -0.88 -9.75
N SER A 152 -4.09 -2.14 -9.76
CA SER A 152 -5.46 -2.48 -10.12
C SER A 152 -6.53 -1.89 -9.20
N ILE A 153 -6.19 -1.64 -7.93
CA ILE A 153 -7.13 -1.08 -6.94
C ILE A 153 -6.97 0.43 -6.74
N LEU A 154 -5.88 1.04 -7.23
CA LEU A 154 -5.69 2.48 -7.14
C LEU A 154 -6.82 3.24 -7.81
N GLY A 155 -7.29 2.76 -8.98
CA GLY A 155 -8.45 3.32 -9.66
C GLY A 155 -9.73 3.29 -8.81
N GLY A 156 -9.86 2.29 -7.93
CA GLY A 156 -10.95 2.23 -6.97
C GLY A 156 -10.84 3.28 -5.87
N TYR A 157 -9.64 3.49 -5.31
CA TYR A 157 -9.41 4.53 -4.30
C TYR A 157 -9.56 5.94 -4.87
N THR A 158 -9.15 6.16 -6.12
CA THR A 158 -9.39 7.45 -6.76
C THR A 158 -10.86 7.70 -7.04
N ALA A 159 -11.63 6.66 -7.36
CA ALA A 159 -13.09 6.77 -7.47
C ALA A 159 -13.75 7.06 -6.11
N LEU A 160 -13.09 6.77 -5.00
CA LEU A 160 -13.50 7.18 -3.65
C LEU A 160 -13.09 8.62 -3.30
N GLY A 161 -12.42 9.35 -4.19
CA GLY A 161 -12.02 10.74 -3.99
C GLY A 161 -10.60 10.93 -3.46
N ILE A 162 -9.81 9.86 -3.34
CA ILE A 162 -8.42 9.95 -2.89
C ILE A 162 -7.54 10.43 -4.06
N PRO A 163 -6.72 11.49 -3.90
CA PRO A 163 -5.83 11.95 -4.95
C PRO A 163 -4.83 10.87 -5.37
N MET A 164 -4.76 10.59 -6.69
CA MET A 164 -3.85 9.60 -7.27
C MET A 164 -2.39 9.87 -6.91
N GLU A 165 -2.01 11.15 -6.81
CA GLU A 165 -0.65 11.58 -6.44
C GLU A 165 -0.24 11.02 -5.07
N TYR A 166 -1.15 11.02 -4.09
CA TYR A 166 -0.87 10.50 -2.74
C TYR A 166 -0.63 8.99 -2.77
N LEU A 167 -1.42 8.28 -3.57
CA LEU A 167 -1.31 6.83 -3.76
C LEU A 167 0.01 6.46 -4.45
N LEU A 168 0.41 7.20 -5.50
CA LEU A 168 1.66 6.97 -6.22
C LEU A 168 2.89 7.28 -5.37
N ILE A 169 2.84 8.34 -4.56
CA ILE A 169 3.89 8.65 -3.58
C ILE A 169 4.03 7.50 -2.59
N ALA A 170 2.92 7.02 -2.01
CA ALA A 170 2.94 5.89 -1.09
C ALA A 170 3.54 4.65 -1.72
N SER A 171 3.06 4.23 -2.90
CA SER A 171 3.56 3.07 -3.64
C SER A 171 5.07 3.15 -3.91
N THR A 172 5.60 4.35 -4.17
CA THR A 172 7.04 4.53 -4.43
C THR A 172 7.91 4.38 -3.18
N LEU A 173 7.36 4.61 -1.99
CA LEU A 173 8.09 4.45 -0.72
C LEU A 173 8.10 3.00 -0.23
N VAL A 174 7.17 2.16 -0.70
CA VAL A 174 7.00 0.76 -0.28
C VAL A 174 8.28 -0.06 -0.38
N PRO A 175 9.08 -0.06 -1.47
CA PRO A 175 10.19 -1.00 -1.59
C PRO A 175 11.25 -0.76 -0.52
N VAL A 176 11.59 0.51 -0.27
CA VAL A 176 12.59 0.87 0.74
C VAL A 176 12.03 0.65 2.15
N GLY A 177 10.78 1.06 2.39
CA GLY A 177 10.11 0.92 3.68
C GLY A 177 9.92 -0.55 4.09
N SER A 178 9.50 -1.42 3.17
CA SER A 178 9.27 -2.83 3.46
C SER A 178 10.54 -3.62 3.70
N ILE A 179 11.60 -3.39 2.91
CA ILE A 179 12.92 -3.97 3.18
C ILE A 179 13.43 -3.49 4.55
N MET A 180 13.29 -2.20 4.84
CA MET A 180 13.71 -1.62 6.11
C MET A 180 12.99 -2.28 7.30
N VAL A 181 11.66 -2.39 7.23
CA VAL A 181 10.83 -2.90 8.32
C VAL A 181 10.96 -4.40 8.47
N ALA A 182 11.01 -5.17 7.38
CA ALA A 182 11.17 -6.63 7.44
C ALA A 182 12.47 -7.05 8.14
N MET A 183 13.50 -6.21 8.09
CA MET A 183 14.79 -6.44 8.73
C MET A 183 14.84 -5.99 10.20
N VAL A 184 13.90 -5.13 10.64
CA VAL A 184 13.80 -4.72 12.05
C VAL A 184 12.87 -5.69 12.78
N ALA A 185 13.42 -6.42 13.76
CA ALA A 185 12.71 -7.39 14.60
C ALA A 185 11.72 -6.70 15.58
N LEU A 186 10.68 -6.05 15.06
CA LEU A 186 9.76 -5.18 15.80
C LEU A 186 8.82 -5.93 16.76
N VAL A 187 8.79 -7.27 16.68
CA VAL A 187 7.75 -8.11 17.31
C VAL A 187 7.96 -8.36 18.80
N ALA A 188 9.17 -8.19 19.32
CA ALA A 188 9.44 -8.36 20.76
C ALA A 188 8.80 -7.26 21.64
N ALA A 189 8.49 -6.09 21.07
CA ALA A 189 7.91 -4.95 21.79
C ALA A 189 6.39 -5.04 21.94
N VAL A 190 5.70 -5.63 20.95
CA VAL A 190 4.22 -5.67 20.88
C VAL A 190 3.62 -6.69 21.84
N ASN A 191 4.30 -7.81 22.11
CA ASN A 191 3.82 -8.87 23.02
C ASN A 191 3.75 -8.43 24.49
N LYS A 192 4.45 -7.35 24.88
CA LYS A 192 4.47 -6.86 26.27
C LYS A 192 3.30 -5.89 26.57
N LEU A 193 2.59 -5.41 25.54
CA LEU A 193 1.68 -4.27 25.65
C LEU A 193 0.18 -4.65 25.57
N LEU A 194 -0.18 -5.85 25.08
CA LEU A 194 -1.56 -6.16 24.65
C LEU A 194 -2.38 -7.05 25.62
N GLY A 195 -2.07 -7.01 26.91
CA GLY A 195 -2.95 -7.57 27.92
C GLY A 195 -3.95 -6.51 28.41
N VAL A 196 -5.24 -6.86 28.46
CA VAL A 196 -6.33 -6.19 29.20
C VAL A 196 -7.16 -5.15 28.41
N CYS A 197 -8.49 -5.31 28.50
CA CYS A 197 -9.60 -4.34 28.35
C CYS A 197 -10.53 -4.53 27.14
N GLY A 198 -11.73 -5.07 27.40
CA GLY A 198 -12.81 -5.29 26.45
C GLY A 198 -13.52 -3.99 26.00
N ILE A 199 -13.05 -3.45 24.87
CA ILE A 199 -13.65 -2.39 24.06
C ILE A 199 -13.77 -2.95 22.61
N SER A 200 -14.57 -2.34 21.72
CA SER A 200 -14.62 -2.78 20.32
C SER A 200 -13.24 -2.74 19.66
N LEU A 201 -12.94 -3.72 18.80
CA LEU A 201 -11.59 -3.91 18.22
C LEU A 201 -11.08 -2.63 17.51
N GLN A 202 -11.97 -1.91 16.82
CA GLN A 202 -11.67 -0.65 16.14
C GLN A 202 -11.34 0.49 17.11
N GLN A 203 -12.05 0.60 18.24
CA GLN A 203 -11.79 1.65 19.24
C GLN A 203 -10.54 1.37 20.08
N VAL A 204 -10.24 0.09 20.38
CA VAL A 204 -8.95 -0.29 20.99
C VAL A 204 -7.81 0.16 20.09
N PHE A 205 -7.93 -0.14 18.80
CA PHE A 205 -6.91 0.25 17.84
C PHE A 205 -6.86 1.76 17.62
N SER A 206 -7.97 2.50 17.67
CA SER A 206 -7.90 3.97 17.52
C SER A 206 -7.19 4.66 18.69
N TYR A 207 -7.37 4.21 19.93
CA TYR A 207 -6.60 4.72 21.07
C TYR A 207 -5.14 4.24 21.07
N VAL A 208 -4.87 3.02 20.61
CA VAL A 208 -3.49 2.50 20.45
C VAL A 208 -2.77 3.20 19.30
N PHE A 209 -3.48 3.57 18.24
CA PHE A 209 -2.92 4.24 17.06
C PHE A 209 -2.94 5.77 17.14
N ALA A 210 -3.72 6.38 18.04
CA ALA A 210 -3.72 7.82 18.28
C ALA A 210 -2.31 8.40 18.58
N PRO A 211 -1.44 7.75 19.38
CA PRO A 211 -0.04 8.19 19.50
C PRO A 211 0.70 8.30 18.16
N PHE A 212 0.36 7.48 17.16
CA PHE A 212 0.95 7.60 15.82
C PHE A 212 0.44 8.83 15.08
N GLY A 213 -0.80 9.26 15.25
CA GLY A 213 -1.29 10.55 14.73
C GLY A 213 -0.41 11.73 15.17
N PHE A 214 0.01 11.73 16.45
CA PHE A 214 0.98 12.69 16.96
C PHE A 214 2.35 12.56 16.28
N PHE A 215 2.89 11.33 16.14
CA PHE A 215 4.19 11.10 15.48
C PHE A 215 4.18 11.37 13.98
N LEU A 216 3.02 11.28 13.33
CA LEU A 216 2.79 11.70 11.94
C LEU A 216 2.82 13.23 11.80
N GLY A 217 2.75 13.96 12.91
CA GLY A 217 2.77 15.41 12.97
C GLY A 217 1.42 16.02 12.60
N LEU A 218 0.30 15.34 12.89
CA LEU A 218 -1.05 15.88 12.72
C LEU A 218 -1.42 16.84 13.85
N ASP A 219 -2.38 17.73 13.56
CA ASP A 219 -2.95 18.60 14.60
C ASP A 219 -3.70 17.77 15.67
N PRO A 220 -3.68 18.18 16.95
CA PRO A 220 -4.31 17.41 18.03
C PRO A 220 -5.78 17.04 17.80
N SER A 221 -6.53 17.89 17.08
CA SER A 221 -7.92 17.64 16.72
C SER A 221 -8.11 16.48 15.71
N GLU A 222 -7.08 16.18 14.93
CA GLU A 222 -7.12 15.19 13.84
C GLU A 222 -6.53 13.84 14.25
N ILE A 223 -5.83 13.78 15.39
CA ILE A 223 -5.19 12.57 15.90
C ILE A 223 -6.19 11.42 16.09
N LEU A 224 -7.35 11.70 16.69
CA LEU A 224 -8.37 10.67 16.95
C LEU A 224 -9.01 10.18 15.65
N LEU A 225 -9.19 11.10 14.70
CA LEU A 225 -9.70 10.78 13.36
C LEU A 225 -8.77 9.80 12.65
N GLU A 226 -7.47 10.11 12.62
CA GLU A 226 -6.45 9.23 12.05
C GLU A 226 -6.40 7.88 12.75
N GLY A 227 -6.49 7.85 14.08
CA GLY A 227 -6.59 6.62 14.85
C GLY A 227 -7.80 5.75 14.42
N ASN A 228 -8.95 6.36 14.18
CA ASN A 228 -10.15 5.64 13.71
C ASN A 228 -10.00 5.09 12.28
N LEU A 229 -9.34 5.84 11.40
CA LEU A 229 -9.04 5.40 10.03
C LEU A 229 -8.10 4.18 10.05
N LEU A 230 -7.00 4.25 10.81
CA LEU A 230 -6.04 3.16 10.97
C LEU A 230 -6.67 1.94 11.66
N GLY A 231 -7.51 2.15 12.67
CA GLY A 231 -8.28 1.09 13.31
C GLY A 231 -9.25 0.41 12.34
N SER A 232 -9.96 1.19 11.52
CA SER A 232 -10.84 0.66 10.47
C SER A 232 -10.08 -0.15 9.44
N LYS A 233 -8.90 0.33 9.01
CA LYS A 233 -8.00 -0.39 8.10
C LYS A 233 -7.59 -1.74 8.65
N LEU A 234 -7.07 -1.76 9.88
CA LEU A 234 -6.50 -2.98 10.47
C LEU A 234 -7.56 -4.06 10.71
N VAL A 235 -8.75 -3.65 11.17
CA VAL A 235 -9.84 -4.56 11.52
C VAL A 235 -10.65 -5.00 10.32
N LEU A 236 -11.00 -4.07 9.44
CA LEU A 236 -11.85 -4.33 8.29
C LEU A 236 -10.98 -4.50 7.05
N ASN A 237 -10.51 -3.39 6.49
CA ASN A 237 -9.56 -3.30 5.38
C ASN A 237 -9.37 -1.83 4.99
N GLU A 238 -8.38 -1.59 4.16
CA GLU A 238 -8.05 -0.28 3.61
C GLU A 238 -9.16 0.32 2.72
N PHE A 239 -9.98 -0.50 2.04
CA PHE A 239 -11.09 0.00 1.23
C PHE A 239 -12.14 0.73 2.08
N VAL A 240 -12.52 0.15 3.22
CA VAL A 240 -13.48 0.79 4.14
C VAL A 240 -12.88 2.07 4.74
N ALA A 241 -11.60 2.05 5.09
CA ALA A 241 -10.91 3.23 5.61
C ALA A 241 -10.80 4.35 4.56
N PHE A 242 -10.48 4.01 3.30
CA PHE A 242 -10.44 4.97 2.20
C PHE A 242 -11.83 5.52 1.85
N GLN A 243 -12.90 4.72 1.99
CA GLN A 243 -14.25 5.23 1.83
C GLN A 243 -14.60 6.29 2.87
N GLN A 244 -14.18 6.09 4.13
CA GLN A 244 -14.35 7.09 5.20
C GLN A 244 -13.51 8.34 4.92
N LEU A 245 -12.23 8.19 4.58
CA LEU A 245 -11.35 9.30 4.24
C LEU A 245 -11.85 10.09 3.03
N GLY A 246 -12.24 9.40 1.96
CA GLY A 246 -12.76 10.00 0.74
C GLY A 246 -13.96 10.93 0.96
N GLY A 247 -14.82 10.63 1.94
CA GLY A 247 -15.96 11.46 2.31
C GLY A 247 -15.59 12.80 2.98
N MET A 248 -14.36 12.97 3.47
CA MET A 248 -13.93 14.16 4.21
C MET A 248 -12.65 14.80 3.68
N ILE A 249 -11.87 14.11 2.84
CA ILE A 249 -10.54 14.56 2.39
C ILE A 249 -10.56 15.93 1.70
N SER A 250 -11.65 16.27 1.00
CA SER A 250 -11.83 17.56 0.33
C SER A 250 -11.96 18.76 1.30
N SER A 251 -12.26 18.50 2.57
CA SER A 251 -12.38 19.51 3.63
C SER A 251 -11.14 19.62 4.51
N MET A 252 -10.19 18.70 4.34
CA MET A 252 -8.93 18.68 5.08
C MET A 252 -7.89 19.55 4.38
N ASP A 253 -6.89 20.02 5.10
CA ASP A 253 -5.75 20.64 4.45
C ASP A 253 -4.95 19.59 3.65
N TYR A 254 -4.20 20.09 2.66
CA TYR A 254 -3.40 19.26 1.76
C TYR A 254 -2.45 18.31 2.51
N ARG A 255 -1.82 18.77 3.59
CA ARG A 255 -0.82 18.01 4.32
C ARG A 255 -1.50 16.89 5.11
N THR A 256 -2.56 17.17 5.85
CA THR A 256 -3.27 16.12 6.59
C THR A 256 -3.88 15.09 5.65
N GLY A 257 -4.58 15.52 4.60
CA GLY A 257 -5.18 14.60 3.64
C GLY A 257 -4.15 13.65 3.01
N MET A 258 -2.95 14.14 2.71
CA MET A 258 -1.84 13.33 2.22
C MET A 258 -1.28 12.37 3.27
N ILE A 259 -1.10 12.81 4.51
CA ILE A 259 -0.61 11.95 5.61
C ILE A 259 -1.59 10.79 5.85
N CYS A 260 -2.88 11.09 6.00
CA CYS A 260 -3.94 10.09 6.20
C CYS A 260 -4.04 9.14 5.00
N ALA A 261 -3.93 9.65 3.77
CA ALA A 261 -3.97 8.78 2.59
C ALA A 261 -2.78 7.80 2.57
N ILE A 262 -1.57 8.29 2.82
CA ILE A 262 -0.35 7.47 2.80
C ILE A 262 -0.32 6.46 3.95
N SER A 263 -0.82 6.82 5.14
CA SER A 263 -0.90 5.89 6.28
C SER A 263 -1.90 4.76 6.02
N LEU A 264 -2.95 5.03 5.25
CA LEU A 264 -3.93 4.05 4.82
C LEU A 264 -3.46 3.16 3.68
N CYS A 265 -2.43 3.56 2.94
CA CYS A 265 -1.87 2.76 1.86
C CYS A 265 -1.29 1.45 2.39
N GLY A 266 -1.78 0.30 1.91
CA GLY A 266 -1.25 -1.02 2.28
C GLY A 266 -2.34 -2.03 2.63
N PHE A 267 -2.18 -3.28 2.21
CA PHE A 267 -3.08 -4.40 2.54
C PHE A 267 -3.00 -4.89 3.99
N ALA A 268 -2.18 -4.32 4.86
CA ALA A 268 -1.96 -4.84 6.20
C ALA A 268 -3.23 -4.76 7.07
N ASN A 269 -3.92 -5.90 7.21
CA ASN A 269 -5.13 -6.09 8.00
C ASN A 269 -5.29 -7.59 8.36
N PHE A 270 -6.21 -7.91 9.28
CA PHE A 270 -6.40 -9.30 9.73
C PHE A 270 -6.83 -10.26 8.61
N SER A 271 -7.62 -9.80 7.64
CA SER A 271 -8.05 -10.64 6.50
C SER A 271 -6.89 -10.99 5.57
N SER A 272 -5.95 -10.07 5.39
CA SER A 272 -4.74 -10.27 4.57
C SER A 272 -3.82 -11.35 5.10
N LEU A 273 -3.89 -11.69 6.39
CA LEU A 273 -3.17 -12.85 6.94
C LEU A 273 -3.56 -14.13 6.20
N GLY A 274 -4.87 -14.35 6.04
CA GLY A 274 -5.41 -15.51 5.34
C GLY A 274 -5.08 -15.49 3.85
N ILE A 275 -5.23 -14.32 3.22
CA ILE A 275 -4.98 -14.13 1.79
C ILE A 275 -3.51 -14.39 1.44
N CYS A 276 -2.57 -13.81 2.19
CA CYS A 276 -1.13 -14.03 1.96
C CYS A 276 -0.73 -15.49 2.14
N VAL A 277 -1.15 -16.13 3.25
CA VAL A 277 -0.78 -17.53 3.51
C VAL A 277 -1.38 -18.45 2.46
N SER A 278 -2.66 -18.29 2.13
CA SER A 278 -3.32 -19.14 1.14
C SER A 278 -2.76 -18.94 -0.27
N GLY A 279 -2.57 -17.70 -0.70
CA GLY A 279 -2.03 -17.38 -2.02
C GLY A 279 -0.61 -17.91 -2.23
N ILE A 280 0.30 -17.65 -1.28
CA ILE A 280 1.69 -18.09 -1.41
C ILE A 280 1.83 -19.60 -1.20
N ALA A 281 1.02 -20.22 -0.31
CA ALA A 281 1.07 -21.66 -0.09
C ALA A 281 0.60 -22.48 -1.31
N VAL A 282 -0.21 -21.90 -2.20
CA VAL A 282 -0.55 -22.53 -3.49
C VAL A 282 0.68 -22.61 -4.40
N LEU A 283 1.53 -21.58 -4.37
CA LEU A 283 2.75 -21.52 -5.18
C LEU A 283 3.88 -22.39 -4.61
N CYS A 284 3.98 -22.47 -3.28
CA CYS A 284 5.00 -23.26 -2.59
C CYS A 284 4.43 -23.90 -1.32
N PRO A 285 3.78 -25.08 -1.44
CA PRO A 285 3.13 -25.76 -0.32
C PRO A 285 4.09 -26.07 0.85
N GLU A 286 5.36 -26.36 0.54
CA GLU A 286 6.40 -26.67 1.52
C GLU A 286 6.68 -25.50 2.48
N LYS A 287 6.45 -24.25 2.06
CA LYS A 287 6.67 -23.05 2.90
C LYS A 287 5.45 -22.69 3.75
N LYS A 288 4.32 -23.41 3.66
CA LYS A 288 3.08 -23.12 4.40
C LYS A 288 3.30 -22.92 5.91
N SER A 289 4.15 -23.76 6.52
CA SER A 289 4.49 -23.63 7.95
C SER A 289 5.25 -22.33 8.27
N THR A 290 6.26 -22.00 7.46
CA THR A 290 7.01 -20.74 7.58
C THR A 290 6.10 -19.53 7.38
N LEU A 291 5.24 -19.55 6.36
CA LEU A 291 4.28 -18.48 6.09
C LEU A 291 3.35 -18.27 7.28
N ALA A 292 2.73 -19.33 7.80
CA ALA A 292 1.83 -19.24 8.95
C ALA A 292 2.53 -18.70 10.21
N ARG A 293 3.81 -19.03 10.41
CA ARG A 293 4.61 -18.51 11.53
C ARG A 293 4.93 -17.02 11.40
N LEU A 294 5.22 -16.56 10.18
CA LEU A 294 5.69 -15.20 9.92
C LEU A 294 4.56 -14.20 9.66
N VAL A 295 3.40 -14.65 9.17
CA VAL A 295 2.37 -13.77 8.60
C VAL A 295 1.87 -12.69 9.57
N PHE A 296 1.65 -13.01 10.84
CA PHE A 296 1.20 -12.01 11.82
C PHE A 296 2.25 -10.92 12.05
N LYS A 297 3.52 -11.32 12.11
CA LYS A 297 4.66 -10.40 12.21
C LYS A 297 4.75 -9.52 10.96
N ALA A 298 4.53 -10.12 9.80
CA ALA A 298 4.58 -9.43 8.53
C ALA A 298 3.45 -8.40 8.38
N MET A 299 2.26 -8.67 8.92
CA MET A 299 1.16 -7.70 8.96
C MET A 299 1.52 -6.49 9.79
N LEU A 300 2.06 -6.69 11.00
CA LEU A 300 2.56 -5.56 11.81
C LEU A 300 3.66 -4.80 11.08
N GLY A 301 4.53 -5.50 10.36
CA GLY A 301 5.50 -4.90 9.47
C GLY A 301 4.85 -4.05 8.37
N GLY A 302 3.85 -4.57 7.66
CA GLY A 302 3.12 -3.85 6.62
C GLY A 302 2.44 -2.58 7.15
N VAL A 303 1.85 -2.64 8.36
CA VAL A 303 1.33 -1.44 9.04
C VAL A 303 2.46 -0.43 9.25
N ALA A 304 3.60 -0.86 9.80
CA ALA A 304 4.74 0.02 10.04
C ALA A 304 5.31 0.62 8.74
N VAL A 305 5.30 -0.10 7.62
CA VAL A 305 5.71 0.45 6.31
C VAL A 305 4.88 1.67 5.95
N SER A 306 3.55 1.55 6.05
CA SER A 306 2.62 2.64 5.73
C SER A 306 2.76 3.83 6.68
N LEU A 307 2.89 3.56 7.99
CA LEU A 307 3.09 4.61 9.00
C LEU A 307 4.43 5.32 8.83
N ILE A 308 5.52 4.61 8.54
CA ILE A 308 6.82 5.23 8.31
C ILE A 308 6.82 6.05 7.03
N GLY A 309 6.16 5.57 5.96
CA GLY A 309 5.94 6.36 4.75
C GLY A 309 5.23 7.67 5.05
N ALA A 310 4.13 7.61 5.80
CA ALA A 310 3.35 8.78 6.18
C ALA A 310 4.11 9.73 7.13
N MET A 311 4.88 9.22 8.08
CA MET A 311 5.72 10.03 8.97
C MET A 311 6.80 10.78 8.18
N VAL A 312 7.46 10.09 7.24
CA VAL A 312 8.50 10.71 6.40
C VAL A 312 7.90 11.81 5.53
N VAL A 313 6.76 11.56 4.89
CA VAL A 313 6.09 12.60 4.07
C VAL A 313 5.53 13.72 4.95
N GLY A 314 4.95 13.40 6.10
CA GLY A 314 4.48 14.38 7.09
C GLY A 314 5.59 15.27 7.62
N LEU A 315 6.80 14.74 7.78
CA LEU A 315 8.01 15.50 8.13
C LEU A 315 8.45 16.38 6.96
N VAL A 316 8.60 15.80 5.77
CA VAL A 316 9.06 16.50 4.56
C VAL A 316 8.15 17.66 4.19
N THR A 317 6.87 17.60 4.55
CA THR A 317 5.89 18.65 4.22
C THR A 317 5.93 19.85 5.17
N LEU A 318 6.54 19.73 6.35
CA LEU A 318 6.63 20.81 7.35
C LEU A 318 7.53 21.98 6.93
N PHE A 319 8.55 21.73 6.11
CA PHE A 319 9.54 22.72 5.66
C PHE A 319 9.58 22.73 4.13
#